data_AF-A0AAJ5F614-F1
#
_entry.id   AF-A0AAJ5F614-F1
#
_cell.length_a   1.000
_cell.length_b   1.000
_cell.length_c   1.000
_cell.angle_alpha   90.00
_cell.angle_beta   90.00
_cell.angle_gamma   90.00
#
_symmetry.space_group_name_H-M   'P 1'
#
loop_
_entity.id
_entity.type
_entity.pdbx_description
1 polymer ?
#
loop_
_entity_poly.entity_id
_entity_poly.type
_entity_poly.pdbx_seq_one_letter_code
_entity_poly.pdbx_strand_id
1 'polypeptide(L)' 'MRPFSAPVLLTAALAALLWLGIGTVQRTRAGADLGGALVAELPLTLLVFVLAVVLAALRRR' A
#
# COMPACT_ATOMS: atom_id res chain seq x y z
N MET A 1 23.23 1.49 6.28
CA MET A 1 21.82 1.09 6.26
C MET A 1 21.76 -0.32 5.68
N ARG A 2 21.26 -1.32 6.42
CA ARG A 2 21.07 -2.67 5.83
C ARG A 2 19.98 -2.56 4.76
N PRO A 3 20.20 -3.06 3.53
CA PRO A 3 19.15 -3.02 2.51
C PRO A 3 17.93 -3.82 3.00
N PHE A 4 16.73 -3.30 2.74
CA PHE A 4 15.51 -4.05 2.99
C PHE A 4 15.58 -5.36 2.21
N SER A 5 15.34 -6.48 2.88
CA SER A 5 15.37 -7.78 2.20
C SER A 5 14.25 -7.85 1.16
N ALA A 6 14.55 -8.42 -0.02
CA ALA A 6 13.58 -8.69 -1.08
C ALA A 6 12.22 -9.22 -0.59
N PRO A 7 12.13 -10.22 0.32
CA PRO A 7 10.84 -10.69 0.81
C PRO A 7 10.03 -9.63 1.55
N VAL A 8 10.66 -8.70 2.26
CA VAL A 8 9.93 -7.63 2.97
C VAL A 8 9.42 -6.57 2.03
N LEU A 9 10.19 -6.21 1.01
CA LEU A 9 9.71 -5.31 -0.03
C LEU A 9 8.54 -5.94 -0.79
N LEU A 10 8.60 -7.25 -1.08
CA LEU A 10 7.52 -7.97 -1.72
C LEU A 10 6.25 -7.98 -0.85
N THR A 11 6.36 -8.33 0.44
CA THR A 11 5.21 -8.32 1.35
C THR A 11 4.60 -6.92 1.49
N ALA A 12 5.43 -5.89 1.61
CA ALA A 12 4.96 -4.51 1.70
C ALA A 12 4.26 -4.06 0.40
N ALA A 13 4.80 -4.44 -0.76
CA ALA A 13 4.18 -4.16 -2.05
C ALA A 13 2.83 -4.87 -2.19
N LEU A 14 2.73 -6.15 -1.81
CA LEU A 14 1.46 -6.89 -1.84
C LEU A 14 0.43 -6.28 -0.90
N ALA A 15 0.82 -5.86 0.31
CA ALA A 15 -0.07 -5.19 1.25
C ALA A 15 -0.60 -3.85 0.68
N ALA A 16 0.29 -3.07 0.05
CA ALA A 16 -0.09 -1.82 -0.60
C ALA A 16 -1.03 -2.05 -1.79
N LEU A 17 -0.76 -3.04 -2.65
CA LEU A 17 -1.63 -3.39 -3.78
C LEU A 17 -3.01 -3.88 -3.31
N LEU A 18 -3.04 -4.67 -2.23
CA LEU A 18 -4.30 -5.11 -1.63
C LEU A 18 -5.11 -3.91 -1.11
N TRP A 19 -4.43 -2.97 -0.43
CA TRP A 19 -5.07 -1.73 0.03
C TRP A 19 -5.65 -0.92 -1.14
N LEU A 20 -4.85 -0.71 -2.19
CA LEU A 20 -5.28 0.00 -3.40
C LEU A 20 -6.53 -0.64 -4.01
N GLY A 21 -6.55 -1.97 -4.14
CA GLY A 21 -7.72 -2.71 -4.63
C GLY A 21 -8.96 -2.51 -3.76
N ILE A 22 -8.82 -2.55 -2.43
CA ILE A 22 -9.94 -2.35 -1.51
C ILE A 22 -10.46 -0.91 -1.59
N GLY A 23 -9.58 0.09 -1.50
CA GLY A 23 -9.95 1.50 -1.53
C GLY A 23 -10.59 1.90 -2.86
N THR A 24 -10.06 1.40 -3.98
CA THR A 24 -10.65 1.65 -5.31
C THR A 24 -12.03 1.03 -5.45
N VAL A 25 -12.23 -0.21 -4.98
CA VAL A 25 -13.57 -0.83 -4.97
C VAL A 25 -14.54 -0.07 -4.07
N GLN A 26 -14.10 0.42 -2.91
CA GLN A 26 -14.95 1.21 -2.02
C GLN A 26 -15.36 2.54 -2.66
N ARG A 27 -14.44 3.28 -3.28
CA ARG A 27 -14.73 4.56 -3.93
C ARG A 27 -15.57 4.40 -5.20
N THR A 28 -15.32 3.38 -6.01
CA THR A 28 -16.14 3.11 -7.19
C THR A 28 -17.56 2.72 -6.81
N ARG A 29 -17.75 1.96 -5.71
CA ARG A 29 -19.09 1.73 -5.12
C ARG A 29 -19.76 2.99 -4.58
N ALA A 30 -18.98 3.97 -4.16
CA ALA A 30 -19.47 5.28 -3.73
C ALA A 30 -19.76 6.25 -4.91
N GLY A 31 -19.64 5.77 -6.16
CA GLY A 31 -19.94 6.54 -7.37
C GLY A 31 -18.77 7.31 -7.97
N ALA A 32 -17.54 7.13 -7.46
CA ALA A 32 -16.35 7.68 -8.11
C ALA A 32 -16.03 6.93 -9.41
N ASP A 33 -15.52 7.65 -10.41
CA ASP A 33 -14.95 7.01 -11.59
C ASP A 33 -13.68 6.23 -11.23
N LEU A 34 -13.35 5.20 -12.02
CA LEU A 34 -12.21 4.33 -11.73
C LEU A 34 -10.87 5.09 -11.70
N GLY A 35 -10.69 6.05 -12.61
CA GLY A 35 -9.46 6.84 -12.70
C GLY A 35 -9.28 7.74 -11.48
N GLY A 36 -10.33 8.48 -11.13
CA GLY A 36 -10.38 9.32 -9.93
C GLY A 36 -10.20 8.51 -8.65
N ALA A 37 -10.83 7.33 -8.56
CA ALA A 37 -10.68 6.42 -7.43
C ALA A 37 -9.24 5.92 -7.26
N LEU A 38 -8.56 5.55 -8.35
CA LEU A 38 -7.15 5.13 -8.34
C LEU A 38 -6.24 6.26 -7.88
N VAL A 39 -6.37 7.45 -8.48
CA VAL A 39 -5.53 8.60 -8.12
C VAL A 39 -5.74 9.01 -6.67
N ALA A 40 -6.98 8.98 -6.18
CA ALA A 40 -7.31 9.32 -4.80
C ALA A 40 -6.73 8.32 -3.78
N GLU A 41 -6.53 7.06 -4.17
CA GLU A 41 -5.97 6.02 -3.30
C GLU A 41 -4.44 5.93 -3.33
N LEU A 42 -3.77 6.52 -4.32
CA LEU A 42 -2.30 6.51 -4.41
C LEU A 42 -1.59 7.03 -3.15
N PRO A 43 -1.98 8.18 -2.55
CA PRO A 43 -1.31 8.70 -1.36
C PRO A 43 -1.41 7.73 -0.17
N LEU A 44 -2.58 7.12 0.01
CA LEU A 44 -2.84 6.24 1.13
C LEU A 44 -2.17 4.87 0.94
N THR A 45 -2.14 4.40 -0.30
CA THR A 45 -1.38 3.21 -0.71
C THR A 45 0.12 3.37 -0.44
N LEU A 46 0.68 4.55 -0.72
CA LEU A 46 2.06 4.88 -0.40
C LEU A 46 2.31 4.84 1.11
N LEU A 47 1.40 5.38 1.92
CA LEU A 47 1.49 5.33 3.39
C LEU A 47 1.48 3.88 3.90
N VAL A 48 0.58 3.04 3.39
CA VAL A 48 0.52 1.61 3.76
C VAL A 48 1.82 0.90 3.41
N PHE A 49 2.38 1.16 2.23
CA PHE A 49 3.68 0.62 1.84
C PHE A 49 4.80 1.01 2.82
N VAL A 50 4.93 2.31 3.11
CA VAL A 50 5.96 2.83 4.02
C VAL A 50 5.79 2.25 5.43
N LEU A 51 4.57 2.22 5.96
CA LEU A 51 4.26 1.65 7.27
C LEU A 51 4.63 0.16 7.34
N ALA A 52 4.29 -0.62 6.31
CA ALA A 52 4.64 -2.03 6.25
C ALA A 52 6.16 -2.26 6.27
N VAL A 53 6.91 -1.45 5.50
CA VAL A 53 8.37 -1.48 5.47
C VAL A 53 8.98 -1.11 6.83
N VAL A 54 8.50 -0.02 7.44
CA VAL A 54 8.98 0.47 8.74
C VAL A 54 8.70 -0.56 9.84
N LEU A 55 7.49 -1.11 9.89
CA LEU A 55 7.11 -2.13 10.87
C LEU A 55 7.98 -3.39 10.74
N ALA A 56 8.23 -3.84 9.50
CA ALA A 56 9.09 -4.99 9.25
C ALA A 56 10.57 -4.74 9.60
N ALA A 57 11.02 -3.48 9.51
CA ALA A 57 12.36 -3.08 9.95
C ALA A 57 12.48 -3.02 11.48
N LEU A 58 11.45 -2.50 12.15
CA LEU A 58 11.39 -2.44 13.62
C LEU A 58 11.34 -3.84 14.24
N ARG A 59 10.55 -4.76 13.67
CA ARG A 59 10.47 -6.16 14.15
C ARG A 59 11.76 -6.98 13.97
N ARG A 60 12.72 -6.47 13.20
CA ARG A 60 14.03 -7.11 12.97
C ARG A 60 15.15 -6.53 13.85
N ARG A 61 14.86 -5.55 14.69
CA ARG A 61 15.73 -5.11 15.79
C ARG A 61 15.37 -5.87 17.05
#